data_AF-A0A9W6TBB9-F1
#
_entry.id   AF-A0A9W6TBB9-F1
#
_cell.length_a   1.000
_cell.length_b   1.000
_cell.length_c   1.000
_cell.angle_alpha   90.00
_cell.angle_beta   90.00
_cell.angle_gamma   90.00
#
_symmetry.space_group_name_H-M   'P 1'
#
loop_
_entity.id
_entity.type
_entity.pdbx_description
1 polymer ?
#
loop_
_entity_poly.entity_id
_entity_poly.type
_entity_poly.pdbx_seq_one_letter_code
_entity_poly.pdbx_strand_id
1 'polypeptide(L)'
;MARIRQATLTTTFNTGRLRTISILTNTTTGANYYFISCAENPSSYALQITLLPVKNITGYTAASGFPTMPVSAYTPQLQVVDSAFGSIIGFSPATYPAAQTTRVYAVNSNLVP
;
A
#
# COMPACT_ATOMS: atom_id res chain seq x y z
N MET A 1 -25.56 6.21 -2.59
CA MET A 1 -24.37 5.38 -2.35
C MET A 1 -23.20 5.94 -3.13
N ALA A 2 -22.24 6.58 -2.44
CA ALA A 2 -21.04 7.10 -3.08
C ALA A 2 -20.07 5.95 -3.38
N ARG A 3 -19.90 5.60 -4.65
CA ARG A 3 -18.89 4.62 -5.08
C ARG A 3 -17.52 5.30 -5.07
N ILE A 4 -16.64 4.94 -4.12
CA ILE A 4 -15.24 5.35 -4.16
C ILE A 4 -14.56 4.50 -5.22
N ARG A 5 -14.38 5.03 -6.43
CA ARG A 5 -13.84 4.27 -7.57
C ARG A 5 -12.33 4.03 -7.53
N GLN A 6 -11.61 4.71 -6.63
CA GLN A 6 -10.18 4.53 -6.38
C GLN A 6 -9.80 5.34 -5.14
N ALA A 7 -9.25 4.71 -4.10
CA ALA A 7 -8.68 5.41 -2.95
C ALA A 7 -7.16 5.50 -3.14
N THR A 8 -6.64 6.69 -3.47
CA THR A 8 -5.20 6.92 -3.45
C THR A 8 -4.77 7.12 -2.00
N LEU A 9 -4.15 6.09 -1.40
CA LEU A 9 -3.56 6.20 -0.08
C LEU A 9 -2.42 7.22 -0.14
N THR A 10 -2.68 8.42 0.38
CA THR A 10 -1.68 9.44 0.61
C THR A 10 -1.09 9.22 1.99
N THR A 11 0.16 8.75 2.06
CA THR A 11 0.94 8.84 3.29
C THR A 11 1.64 10.20 3.34
N THR A 12 1.27 11.04 4.31
CA THR A 12 1.96 12.30 4.58
C THR A 12 3.21 11.99 5.39
N PHE A 13 4.39 12.09 4.79
CA PHE A 13 5.63 12.24 5.55
C PHE A 13 5.81 13.74 5.82
N ASN A 14 6.27 14.11 7.02
CA ASN A 14 6.42 15.49 7.53
C ASN A 14 7.33 16.43 6.70
N THR A 15 7.70 16.06 5.48
CA THR A 15 8.51 16.85 4.56
C THR A 15 7.94 16.76 3.14
N GLY A 16 7.01 17.67 2.82
CA GLY A 16 6.85 18.22 1.48
C GLY A 16 6.40 17.29 0.35
N ARG A 17 5.10 17.39 0.05
CA ARG A 17 4.46 17.14 -1.27
C ARG A 17 4.20 15.67 -1.64
N LEU A 18 2.91 15.37 -1.80
CA LEU A 18 2.30 14.19 -2.41
C LEU A 18 3.08 13.75 -3.66
N ARG A 19 3.66 12.56 -3.63
CA ARG A 19 3.90 11.76 -4.83
C ARG A 19 3.23 10.43 -4.58
N THR A 20 2.26 10.08 -5.43
CA THR A 20 1.82 8.69 -5.61
C THR A 20 3.06 7.81 -5.60
N ILE A 21 3.21 6.91 -4.62
CA ILE A 21 4.42 6.11 -4.47
C ILE A 21 4.39 5.02 -5.54
N SER A 22 4.64 5.41 -6.77
CA SER A 22 5.14 4.55 -7.83
C SER A 22 6.52 4.10 -7.39
N ILE A 23 6.71 2.81 -7.29
CA ILE A 23 7.89 2.19 -6.68
C ILE A 23 8.71 1.47 -7.73
N LEU A 24 8.07 1.00 -8.79
CA LEU A 24 8.73 0.67 -10.03
C LEU A 24 7.92 1.20 -11.24
N THR A 25 8.60 1.56 -12.32
CA THR A 25 8.03 2.01 -13.58
C THR A 25 8.49 1.08 -14.71
N ASN A 26 7.55 0.62 -15.53
CA ASN A 26 7.85 -0.24 -16.66
C ASN A 26 8.68 0.53 -17.71
N THR A 27 9.78 -0.05 -18.16
CA THR A 27 10.72 0.64 -19.07
C THR A 27 10.18 0.82 -20.49
N THR A 28 9.13 0.09 -20.86
CA THR A 28 8.55 0.10 -22.20
C THR A 28 7.22 0.83 -22.25
N THR A 29 6.35 0.63 -21.25
CA THR A 29 4.98 1.18 -21.25
C THR A 29 4.81 2.40 -20.36
N GLY A 30 5.77 2.68 -19.46
CA GLY A 30 5.64 3.73 -18.44
C GLY A 30 4.62 3.40 -17.33
N ALA A 31 4.05 2.20 -17.33
CA ALA A 31 3.10 1.78 -16.31
C ALA A 31 3.77 1.62 -14.94
N ASN A 32 3.09 2.03 -13.87
CA ASN A 32 3.59 1.93 -12.51
C ASN A 32 3.20 0.59 -11.87
N TYR A 33 4.15 -0.02 -11.18
CA TYR A 33 3.93 -1.19 -10.32
C TYR A 33 3.84 -0.71 -8.86
N TYR A 34 2.87 -1.24 -8.11
CA TYR A 34 2.62 -0.91 -6.71
C TYR A 34 2.71 -2.17 -5.83
N PHE A 35 3.41 -2.05 -4.69
CA PHE A 35 3.68 -3.05 -3.66
C PHE A 35 2.72 -2.84 -2.50
N ILE A 36 1.96 -1.74 -2.51
CA ILE A 36 0.90 -1.40 -1.56
C ILE A 36 -0.29 -0.97 -2.40
N SER A 37 -1.43 -1.61 -2.19
CA SER A 37 -2.70 -1.22 -2.81
C SER A 37 -3.83 -1.25 -1.79
N CYS A 38 -4.83 -0.40 -2.01
CA CYS A 38 -6.07 -0.38 -1.24
C CYS A 38 -7.25 -0.36 -2.21
N ALA A 39 -8.20 -1.26 -2.02
CA ALA A 39 -9.38 -1.38 -2.86
C ALA A 39 -10.58 -1.90 -2.04
N GLU A 40 -11.79 -1.61 -2.51
CA GLU A 40 -13.00 -2.25 -2.00
C GLU A 40 -12.96 -3.76 -2.26
N ASN A 41 -13.31 -4.56 -1.26
CA ASN A 41 -13.56 -5.99 -1.37
C ASN A 41 -15.08 -6.23 -1.29
N PRO A 42 -15.75 -6.40 -2.44
CA PRO A 42 -17.21 -6.52 -2.49
C PRO A 42 -17.75 -7.72 -1.70
N SER A 43 -16.98 -8.81 -1.62
CA SER A 43 -17.42 -10.03 -0.92
C SER A 43 -17.42 -9.87 0.60
N SER A 44 -16.60 -8.96 1.13
CA SER A 44 -16.51 -8.67 2.57
C SER A 44 -17.15 -7.34 2.94
N TYR A 45 -17.67 -6.59 1.95
CA TYR A 45 -18.16 -5.23 2.09
C TYR A 45 -17.17 -4.33 2.88
N ALA A 46 -15.88 -4.51 2.67
CA ALA A 46 -14.83 -3.84 3.44
C ALA A 46 -13.76 -3.28 2.51
N LEU A 47 -12.98 -2.28 2.98
CA LEU A 47 -11.75 -1.91 2.30
C LEU A 47 -10.68 -2.95 2.60
N GLN A 48 -9.94 -3.38 1.59
CA GLN A 48 -8.81 -4.29 1.74
C GLN A 48 -7.52 -3.56 1.40
N ILE A 49 -6.52 -3.73 2.24
CA ILE A 49 -5.13 -3.36 1.93
C ILE A 49 -4.39 -4.62 1.54
N THR A 50 -3.66 -4.57 0.42
CA THR A 50 -2.77 -5.64 -0.04
C THR A 50 -1.34 -5.11 -0.10
N LEU A 51 -0.43 -5.84 0.52
CA LEU A 51 1.00 -5.57 0.59
C LEU A 51 1.75 -6.71 -0.10
N LEU A 52 2.47 -6.39 -1.17
CA LEU A 52 3.28 -7.32 -1.95
C LEU A 52 4.75 -7.21 -1.52
N PRO A 53 5.52 -8.31 -1.54
CA PRO A 53 6.95 -8.24 -1.28
C PRO A 53 7.67 -7.31 -2.26
N VAL A 54 8.41 -6.35 -1.72
CA VAL A 54 9.33 -5.49 -2.47
C VAL A 54 10.46 -6.36 -3.00
N LYS A 55 10.61 -6.37 -4.32
CA LYS A 55 11.66 -7.10 -5.02
C LYS A 55 11.93 -6.49 -6.38
N ASN A 56 13.06 -6.84 -6.97
CA ASN A 56 13.33 -6.50 -8.36
C ASN A 56 12.34 -7.24 -9.29
N ILE A 57 11.80 -6.53 -10.28
CA ILE A 57 10.88 -7.07 -11.29
C ILE A 57 11.47 -6.76 -12.66
N THR A 58 11.69 -7.81 -13.45
CA THR A 58 12.22 -7.71 -14.81
C THR A 58 11.36 -6.78 -15.67
N GLY A 59 12.01 -5.86 -16.40
CA GLY A 59 11.33 -4.88 -17.26
C GLY A 59 10.79 -3.66 -16.51
N TYR A 60 11.10 -3.51 -15.23
CA TYR A 60 10.77 -2.34 -14.44
C TYR A 60 12.01 -1.74 -13.80
N THR A 61 12.03 -0.41 -13.67
CA THR A 61 13.08 0.34 -12.98
C THR A 61 12.50 1.07 -11.78
N ALA A 62 13.30 1.20 -10.72
CA ALA A 62 12.87 1.94 -9.54
C ALA A 62 12.62 3.42 -9.89
N ALA A 63 11.49 3.97 -9.43
CA ALA A 63 11.18 5.37 -9.66
C ALA A 63 12.18 6.28 -8.92
N SER A 64 12.34 7.52 -9.38
CA SER A 64 13.20 8.49 -8.70
C SER A 64 12.75 8.70 -7.25
N GLY A 65 13.69 8.61 -6.31
CA GLY A 65 13.42 8.70 -4.87
C GLY A 65 12.99 7.38 -4.21
N PHE A 66 12.94 6.27 -4.96
CA PHE A 66 12.76 4.96 -4.36
C PHE A 66 14.01 4.58 -3.51
N PRO A 67 13.83 4.08 -2.27
CA PRO A 67 14.95 3.59 -1.45
C PRO A 67 15.75 2.50 -2.18
N THR A 68 16.99 2.26 -1.78
CA THR A 68 17.80 1.18 -2.37
C THR A 68 17.02 -0.13 -2.37
N MET A 69 16.91 -0.78 -3.54
CA MET A 69 16.19 -2.06 -3.65
C MET A 69 16.84 -3.09 -2.72
N PRO A 70 16.03 -3.85 -1.96
CA PRO A 70 16.58 -4.81 -1.02
C PRO A 70 17.16 -6.02 -1.75
N VAL A 71 18.21 -6.57 -1.15
CA VAL A 71 18.88 -7.79 -1.64
C VAL A 71 17.99 -9.02 -1.41
N SER A 72 17.10 -8.98 -0.42
CA SER A 72 16.12 -10.03 -0.13
C SER A 72 14.71 -9.44 -0.07
N ALA A 73 13.75 -10.16 -0.65
CA ALA A 73 12.38 -9.67 -0.72
C ALA A 73 11.75 -9.54 0.68
N TYR A 74 11.04 -8.43 0.92
CA TYR A 74 10.31 -8.21 2.16
C TYR A 74 8.97 -7.53 1.87
N THR A 75 7.94 -7.88 2.64
CA THR A 75 6.63 -7.24 2.56
C THR A 75 6.68 -5.93 3.35
N PRO A 76 6.31 -4.78 2.76
CA PRO A 76 6.32 -3.52 3.48
C PRO A 76 5.33 -3.58 4.66
N GLN A 77 5.59 -2.79 5.71
CA GLN A 77 4.67 -2.63 6.83
C GLN A 77 3.95 -1.28 6.74
N LEU A 78 2.63 -1.30 6.89
CA LEU A 78 1.80 -0.13 7.11
C LEU A 78 1.65 0.10 8.61
N GLN A 79 2.08 1.25 9.11
CA GLN A 79 1.87 1.64 10.50
C GLN A 79 0.70 2.64 10.58
N VAL A 80 -0.32 2.28 11.33
CA VAL A 80 -1.44 3.15 11.70
C VAL A 80 -1.17 3.66 13.11
N VAL A 81 -0.97 4.97 13.26
CA VAL A 81 -0.57 5.60 14.53
C VAL A 81 -1.70 6.38 15.21
N ASP A 82 -2.77 6.70 14.48
CA ASP A 82 -3.87 7.53 14.96
C ASP A 82 -5.19 6.74 14.89
N SER A 83 -5.98 6.79 15.97
CA SER A 83 -7.29 6.15 16.05
C SER A 83 -8.31 6.77 15.11
N ALA A 84 -8.13 8.04 14.71
CA ALA A 84 -8.94 8.71 13.70
C ALA A 84 -8.85 8.01 12.32
N PHE A 85 -7.74 7.35 11.99
CA PHE A 85 -7.62 6.57 10.76
C PHE A 85 -8.63 5.41 10.72
N GLY A 86 -8.88 4.80 11.87
CA GLY A 86 -9.91 3.77 12.04
C GLY A 86 -11.32 4.28 11.78
N SER A 87 -11.59 5.55 12.00
CA SER A 87 -12.90 6.16 11.72
C SER A 87 -13.15 6.45 10.24
N ILE A 88 -12.10 6.50 9.42
CA ILE A 88 -12.18 6.86 7.99
C ILE A 88 -12.05 5.62 7.09
N ILE A 89 -11.04 4.79 7.36
CA ILE A 89 -10.68 3.63 6.51
C ILE A 89 -10.84 2.30 7.26
N GLY A 90 -11.08 2.34 8.58
CA GLY A 90 -11.44 1.14 9.35
C GLY A 90 -10.28 0.28 9.79
N PHE A 91 -9.06 0.81 9.90
CA PHE A 91 -7.93 0.10 10.52
C PHE A 91 -7.61 0.65 11.90
N SER A 92 -7.46 -0.23 12.88
CA SER A 92 -7.04 0.15 14.24
C SER A 92 -5.58 0.58 14.26
N PRO A 93 -5.16 1.42 15.24
CA PRO A 93 -3.75 1.72 15.45
C PRO A 93 -2.93 0.44 15.70
N ALA A 94 -2.09 0.08 14.74
CA ALA A 94 -1.23 -1.10 14.75
C ALA A 94 -0.26 -1.07 13.54
N THR A 95 0.64 -2.06 13.50
CA THR A 95 1.49 -2.33 12.33
C THR A 95 0.93 -3.53 11.56
N TYR A 96 0.83 -3.39 10.23
CA TYR A 96 0.26 -4.38 9.32
C TYR A 96 1.26 -4.73 8.21
N PRO A 97 1.76 -5.97 8.10
CA PRO A 97 1.62 -7.06 9.09
C PRO A 97 2.34 -6.74 10.40
N ALA A 98 1.91 -7.34 11.51
CA ALA A 98 2.49 -7.11 12.83
C ALA A 98 3.96 -7.57 12.97
N ALA A 99 4.35 -8.56 12.17
CA ALA A 99 5.72 -9.05 12.05
C ALA A 99 6.17 -8.97 10.60
N GLN A 100 7.48 -8.84 10.39
CA GLN A 100 8.04 -8.81 9.05
C GLN A 100 7.83 -10.14 8.33
N THR A 101 7.42 -10.10 7.07
CA THR A 101 7.22 -11.30 6.25
C THR A 101 7.84 -11.14 4.87
N THR A 102 7.88 -12.24 4.10
CA THR A 102 8.34 -12.27 2.71
C THR A 102 7.21 -12.66 1.74
N ARG A 103 5.96 -12.67 2.22
CA ARG A 103 4.76 -13.14 1.49
C ARG A 103 3.76 -12.03 1.33
N VAL A 104 2.89 -12.15 0.34
CA VAL A 104 1.74 -11.25 0.18
C VAL A 104 0.93 -11.24 1.47
N TYR A 105 0.63 -10.05 1.96
CA TYR A 105 -0.22 -9.84 3.12
C TYR A 105 -1.45 -9.03 2.69
N ALA A 106 -2.63 -9.48 3.10
CA ALA A 106 -3.86 -8.76 2.86
C ALA A 106 -4.69 -8.72 4.15
N VAL A 107 -5.29 -7.57 4.43
CA VAL A 107 -6.12 -7.36 5.61
C VAL A 107 -7.32 -6.48 5.27
N ASN A 108 -8.48 -6.86 5.79
CA ASN A 108 -9.71 -6.10 5.63
C ASN A 108 -9.84 -5.05 6.74
N SER A 109 -10.50 -3.95 6.40
CA SER A 109 -10.95 -2.97 7.38
C SER A 109 -11.97 -3.58 8.33
N ASN A 110 -11.96 -3.12 9.56
CA ASN A 110 -12.95 -3.41 10.59
C ASN A 110 -14.29 -2.69 10.34
N LEU A 111 -14.30 -1.68 9.47
CA LEU A 111 -15.54 -1.06 9.01
C LEU A 111 -16.20 -1.96 7.98
N VAL A 112 -17.42 -2.37 8.31
CA VAL A 112 -18.37 -3.05 7.42
C VAL A 112 -19.63 -2.18 7.41
N PRO A 113 -20.28 -1.94 6.26
CA PRO A 113 -21.52 -1.16 6.13
C PRO A 113 -22.63 -1.60 7.08
#